data_AF-A0A1B2EEP3-F1
#
_entry.id   AF-A0A1B2EEP3-F1
#
_cell.length_a   1.000
_cell.length_b   1.000
_cell.length_c   1.000
_cell.angle_alpha   90.00
_cell.angle_beta   90.00
_cell.angle_gamma   90.00
#
_symmetry.space_group_name_H-M   'P 1'
#
loop_
_entity.id
_entity.type
_entity.pdbx_description
1 polymer ?
#
loop_
_entity_poly.entity_id
_entity_poly.type
_entity_poly.pdbx_seq_one_letter_code
_entity_poly.pdbx_strand_id
1 'polypeptide(L)' 'MERFVVTCTRQGLWSVSHDGETFATYPTKEEALSITFTRAEERRQAGFEVVVVVTQARNEQGG' A
#
# COMPACT_ATOMS: atom_id res chain seq x y z
N MET A 1 5.43 14.47 4.90
CA MET A 1 4.37 13.75 4.17
C MET A 1 4.82 12.31 4.00
N GLU A 2 4.07 11.37 4.56
CA GLU A 2 4.32 9.94 4.45
C GLU A 2 3.42 9.29 3.41
N ARG A 3 3.92 8.25 2.77
CA ARG A 3 3.23 7.60 1.66
C ARG A 3 3.18 6.10 1.85
N PHE A 4 1.97 5.59 2.01
CA PHE A 4 1.69 4.16 1.90
C PHE A 4 1.25 3.83 0.48
N VAL A 5 1.78 2.76 -0.09
CA VAL A 5 1.43 2.28 -1.43
C VAL A 5 0.90 0.86 -1.33
N VAL A 6 -0.37 0.67 -1.67
CA VAL A 6 -1.02 -0.63 -1.76
C VAL A 6 -1.04 -1.05 -3.23
N THR A 7 -0.34 -2.12 -3.57
CA THR A 7 -0.20 -2.59 -4.96
C THR A 7 -0.82 -3.97 -5.14
N CYS A 8 -1.75 -4.09 -6.08
CA CYS A 8 -2.16 -5.41 -6.58
C CYS A 8 -1.03 -5.98 -7.46
N THR A 9 -0.41 -7.06 -7.00
CA THR A 9 0.67 -7.76 -7.70
C THR A 9 0.12 -8.59 -8.85
N ARG A 10 1.02 -9.03 -9.76
CA ARG A 10 0.66 -9.92 -10.87
C ARG A 10 0.11 -11.29 -10.41
N GLN A 11 0.38 -11.67 -9.16
CA GLN A 11 -0.09 -12.93 -8.56
C GLN A 11 -1.48 -12.78 -7.91
N GLY A 12 -2.11 -11.61 -8.00
CA GLY A 12 -3.39 -11.32 -7.36
C GLY A 12 -3.29 -11.01 -5.85
N LEU A 13 -2.09 -11.03 -5.28
CA LEU A 13 -1.82 -10.60 -3.91
C LEU A 13 -1.71 -9.08 -3.80
N TRP A 14 -1.92 -8.54 -2.62
CA TRP A 14 -1.88 -7.11 -2.33
C TRP A 14 -0.70 -6.77 -1.41
N SER A 15 0.34 -6.15 -1.97
CA SER A 15 1.52 -5.73 -1.21
C SER A 15 1.35 -4.31 -0.68
N VAL A 16 1.78 -4.05 0.56
CA VAL A 16 1.81 -2.72 1.15
C VAL A 16 3.26 -2.28 1.35
N SER A 17 3.58 -1.11 0.81
CA SER A 17 4.90 -0.48 0.94
C SER A 17 4.81 0.87 1.62
N HIS A 18 5.85 1.22 2.37
CA HIS A 18 6.08 2.52 2.98
C HIS A 18 7.54 2.89 2.79
N ASP A 19 7.82 4.14 2.41
CA ASP A 19 9.19 4.62 2.11
C ASP A 19 9.99 3.75 1.13
N GLY A 20 9.30 3.13 0.17
CA GLY A 20 9.91 2.26 -0.85
C GLY A 20 10.13 0.82 -0.40
N GLU A 21 9.89 0.49 0.87
CA GLU A 21 10.03 -0.87 1.40
C GLU A 21 8.66 -1.55 1.52
N THR A 22 8.55 -2.78 0.99
CA THR A 22 7.37 -3.63 1.19
C THR A 22 7.49 -4.38 2.50
N PHE A 23 6.58 -4.11 3.44
CA PHE A 23 6.60 -4.75 4.76
C PHE A 23 5.53 -5.82 4.95
N ALA A 24 4.51 -5.88 4.08
CA ALA A 24 3.45 -6.88 4.19
C ALA A 24 2.79 -7.19 2.83
N THR A 25 2.27 -8.41 2.71
CA THR A 25 1.47 -8.86 1.57
C THR A 25 0.24 -9.59 2.09
N TYR A 26 -0.90 -9.31 1.48
CA TYR A 26 -2.21 -9.83 1.88
C TYR A 26 -2.91 -10.53 0.71
N PRO A 27 -3.74 -11.54 0.96
CA PRO A 27 -4.48 -12.21 -0.10
C PRO A 27 -5.61 -11.33 -0.67
N THR A 28 -6.15 -10.39 0.12
CA THR A 28 -7.27 -9.53 -0.33
C THR A 28 -6.95 -8.04 -0.27
N LYS A 29 -7.65 -7.27 -1.11
CA LYS A 29 -7.60 -5.80 -1.12
C LYS A 29 -8.06 -5.21 0.22
N GLU A 30 -9.11 -5.79 0.78
CA GLU A 30 -9.74 -5.30 2.00
C GLU A 30 -8.81 -5.39 3.20
N GLU A 31 -8.14 -6.53 3.39
CA GLU A 31 -7.14 -6.71 4.45
C GLU A 31 -5.97 -5.73 4.30
N ALA A 32 -5.45 -5.59 3.08
CA ALA A 32 -4.35 -4.68 2.79
C ALA A 32 -4.73 -3.22 3.11
N LEU A 33 -5.93 -2.78 2.70
CA LEU A 33 -6.42 -1.44 2.98
C LEU A 33 -6.69 -1.22 4.46
N SER A 34 -7.32 -2.18 5.13
CA SER A 34 -7.64 -2.09 6.57
C SER A 34 -6.37 -1.83 7.38
N ILE A 35 -5.34 -2.67 7.21
CA ILE A 35 -4.06 -2.48 7.92
C ILE A 35 -3.36 -1.18 7.52
N THR A 36 -3.42 -0.80 6.24
CA THR A 36 -2.82 0.45 5.77
C THR A 36 -3.48 1.67 6.41
N PHE A 37 -4.81 1.69 6.51
CA PHE A 37 -5.54 2.79 7.14
C PHE A 37 -5.33 2.85 8.65
N THR A 38 -5.25 1.70 9.34
CA THR A 38 -4.87 1.69 10.76
C THR A 38 -3.51 2.34 10.98
N ARG A 39 -2.51 1.99 10.17
CA ARG A 39 -1.18 2.61 10.27
C ARG A 39 -1.19 4.08 9.87
N ALA A 40 -1.91 4.44 8.81
CA ALA A 40 -2.04 5.84 8.40
C ALA A 40 -2.67 6.70 9.51
N GLU A 41 -3.65 6.15 10.23
CA GLU A 41 -4.24 6.81 11.39
C GLU A 41 -3.24 7.00 12.53
N GLU A 42 -2.47 5.97 12.88
CA GLU A 42 -1.41 6.05 13.91
C GLU A 42 -0.38 7.15 13.57
N ARG A 43 0.07 7.20 12.32
CA ARG A 43 1.02 8.22 11.84
C ARG A 43 0.39 9.62 11.86
N ARG A 44 -0.89 9.74 11.47
CA ARG A 44 -1.63 11.01 11.58
C ARG A 44 -1.72 11.49 13.02
N GLN A 45 -2.01 10.60 13.97
CA GLN A 45 -2.07 10.92 15.40
C GLN A 45 -0.70 11.35 15.94
N ALA A 46 0.39 10.83 15.38
CA ALA A 46 1.76 11.26 15.67
C ALA A 46 2.17 12.59 14.98
N GLY A 47 1.25 13.24 14.25
CA GLY A 47 1.46 14.55 13.63
C GLY A 47 1.97 14.53 12.19
N PHE A 48 2.02 13.35 11.55
CA PHE A 48 2.43 13.23 10.15
C PHE A 48 1.24 13.43 9.21
N GLU A 49 1.45 14.14 8.09
CA GLU A 49 0.53 14.10 6.96
C GLU A 49 0.74 12.80 6.17
N VAL A 50 -0.32 12.04 5.91
CA VAL A 50 -0.24 10.71 5.30
C VAL A 50 -1.10 10.63 4.04
N VAL A 51 -0.57 10.01 2.99
CA VAL A 51 -1.33 9.66 1.78
C VAL A 51 -1.25 8.16 1.51
N VAL A 52 -2.40 7.57 1.21
CA VAL A 52 -2.52 6.17 0.77
C VAL A 52 -2.74 6.16 -0.74
N VAL A 53 -1.87 5.46 -1.46
CA VAL A 53 -1.97 5.28 -2.90
C VAL A 53 -2.32 3.82 -3.19
N VAL A 54 -3.35 3.60 -3.98
CA VAL A 54 -3.73 2.26 -4.44
C VAL A 54 -3.38 2.14 -5.92
N THR A 55 -2.62 1.11 -6.27
CA THR A 55 -2.14 0.87 -7.65
C THR A 55 -2.13 -0.62 -7.97
N GLN A 56 -1.78 -0.94 -9.21
CA GLN A 56 -1.62 -2.31 -9.70
C GLN A 56 -0.31 -2.42 -10.50
N ALA A 57 0.34 -3.57 -10.43
CA ALA A 57 1.52 -3.84 -11.24
C ALA A 57 1.16 -3.69 -12.72
N ARG A 58 1.88 -2.86 -13.47
CA ARG A 58 1.67 -2.74 -14.91
C ARG A 58 2.06 -4.07 -15.57
N ASN A 59 1.18 -4.57 -16.43
CA ASN A 59 1.55 -5.55 -17.43
C ASN A 59 2.44 -4.83 -18.45
N GLU A 60 3.67 -5.30 -18.62
CA GLU A 60 4.47 -4.90 -19.77
C GLU A 60 3.89 -5.60 -21.00
N GLN A 61 2.97 -4.91 -21.67
CA GLN A 61 2.72 -5.14 -23.08
C GLN A 61 3.21 -3.90 -23.83
N GLY A 62 4.34 -4.04 -24.52
CA GLY A 62 4.75 -3.17 -25.62
C GLY A 62 5.88 -2.19 -25.31
N GLY A 63 7.07 -2.54 -25.80
CA GLY A 63 8.25 -1.70 -25.95
C GLY A 63 9.30 -2.46 -26.72
#